data_AF-A0A7C3S7N1-F1
#
_entry.id   AF-A0A7C3S7N1-F1
#
_cell.length_a   1.000
_cell.length_b   1.000
_cell.length_c   1.000
_cell.angle_alpha   90.00
_cell.angle_beta   90.00
_cell.angle_gamma   90.00
#
_symmetry.space_group_name_H-M   'P 1'
#
loop_
_entity.id
_entity.type
_entity.pdbx_description
1 polymer ?
#
loop_
_entity_poly.entity_id
_entity_poly.type
_entity_poly.pdbx_seq_one_letter_code
_entity_poly.pdbx_strand_id
1 'polypeptide(L)'
;MFRQYQAIKARYPDVLVLFRLGDFYEMFGEDAKIGSQVLQLVLTSREIGKGNRVPMCGVPHHAVERYIAKLLEAGYKAALCAQLE
;
A
#
# COMPACT_ATOMS: atom_id res chain seq x y z
N MET A 1 4.62 1.89 -12.62
CA MET A 1 4.03 1.36 -11.39
C MET A 1 4.97 1.40 -10.18
N PHE A 2 5.83 0.40 -9.92
CA PHE A 2 6.66 0.42 -8.68
C PHE A 2 7.61 1.63 -8.57
N ARG A 3 8.14 2.13 -9.69
CA ARG A 3 8.90 3.40 -9.72
C ARG A 3 8.05 4.62 -9.34
N GLN A 4 6.78 4.68 -9.75
CA GLN A 4 5.88 5.78 -9.36
C GLN A 4 5.54 5.69 -7.87
N TYR A 5 5.28 4.48 -7.37
CA TYR A 5 5.11 4.24 -5.94
C TYR A 5 6.31 4.75 -5.14
N GLN A 6 7.53 4.38 -5.53
CA GLN A 6 8.75 4.85 -4.87
C GLN A 6 8.90 6.37 -4.94
N ALA A 7 8.59 7.00 -6.09
CA ALA A 7 8.66 8.44 -6.23
C ALA A 7 7.67 9.16 -5.29
N ILE A 8 6.45 8.63 -5.12
CA ILE A 8 5.47 9.15 -4.17
C ILE A 8 5.96 8.95 -2.74
N LYS A 9 6.44 7.74 -2.42
CA LYS A 9 6.93 7.41 -1.08
C LYS A 9 8.15 8.25 -0.68
N ALA A 10 9.03 8.59 -1.62
CA ALA A 10 10.16 9.49 -1.38
C ALA A 10 9.71 10.91 -0.98
N ARG A 11 8.54 11.36 -1.44
CA ARG A 11 7.96 12.67 -1.07
C ARG A 11 7.21 12.60 0.27
N TYR A 12 6.71 11.42 0.63
CA TYR A 12 5.90 11.20 1.84
C TYR A 12 6.38 9.95 2.61
N PRO A 13 7.57 10.01 3.22
CA PRO A 13 8.19 8.84 3.85
C PRO A 13 7.40 8.32 5.06
N ASP A 14 6.67 9.19 5.77
CA ASP A 14 5.87 8.90 6.96
C ASP A 14 4.42 8.48 6.66
N VAL A 15 4.02 8.45 5.38
CA VAL A 15 2.65 8.14 4.97
C VAL A 15 2.56 6.76 4.35
N LEU A 16 1.60 5.95 4.78
CA LEU A 16 1.27 4.67 4.14
C LEU A 16 0.60 4.93 2.80
N VAL A 17 1.25 4.51 1.71
CA VAL A 17 0.76 4.73 0.35
C VAL A 17 -0.03 3.51 -0.11
N LEU A 18 -1.32 3.68 -0.30
CA LEU A 18 -2.22 2.70 -0.89
C LEU A 18 -2.35 3.00 -2.38
N PHE A 19 -1.70 2.20 -3.22
CA PHE A 19 -1.67 2.40 -4.67
C PHE A 19 -2.72 1.54 -5.36
N ARG A 20 -3.62 2.17 -6.13
CA ARG A 20 -4.71 1.46 -6.82
C ARG A 20 -4.17 0.64 -7.98
N LEU A 21 -4.44 -0.66 -7.96
CA LEU A 21 -4.08 -1.64 -8.98
C LEU A 21 -5.29 -2.52 -9.27
N GLY A 22 -6.03 -2.16 -10.32
CA GLY A 22 -7.30 -2.79 -10.65
C GLY A 22 -8.30 -2.65 -9.49
N ASP A 23 -8.79 -3.79 -9.01
CA ASP A 23 -9.76 -3.90 -7.92
C ASP A 23 -9.16 -3.90 -6.52
N PHE A 24 -7.86 -3.65 -6.38
CA PHE A 24 -7.17 -3.60 -5.10
C PHE A 24 -6.43 -2.29 -4.89
N TYR A 25 -6.29 -1.91 -3.63
CA TYR A 25 -5.25 -0.98 -3.20
C TYR A 25 -4.13 -1.77 -2.56
N GLU A 26 -2.91 -1.60 -3.07
CA GLU A 26 -1.74 -2.31 -2.61
C GLU A 26 -0.73 -1.37 -1.95
N MET A 27 -0.11 -1.87 -0.89
CA MET A 27 1.04 -1.28 -0.22
C MET A 27 2.27 -2.15 -0.50
N PHE A 28 3.45 -1.53 -0.54
CA PHE A 28 4.70 -2.23 -0.85
C PHE A 28 5.81 -1.91 0.17
N GLY A 29 6.70 -2.88 0.38
CA GLY A 29 7.89 -2.71 1.23
C GLY A 29 7.51 -2.57 2.70
N GLU A 30 8.01 -1.52 3.36
CA GLU A 30 7.70 -1.26 4.78
C GLU A 30 6.22 -0.95 5.00
N ASP A 31 5.58 -0.21 4.08
CA ASP A 31 4.14 0.08 4.17
C ASP A 31 3.33 -1.22 4.15
N ALA A 32 3.77 -2.23 3.38
CA ALA A 32 3.12 -3.53 3.35
C ALA A 32 3.25 -4.28 4.68
N LYS A 33 4.42 -4.19 5.34
CA LYS A 33 4.64 -4.82 6.65
C LYS A 33 3.76 -4.17 7.71
N ILE A 34 3.77 -2.84 7.77
CA ILE A 34 2.94 -2.07 8.70
C ILE A 34 1.46 -2.35 8.44
N GLY A 35 1.01 -2.22 7.18
CA GLY A 35 -0.36 -2.47 6.79
C GLY A 35 -0.81 -3.89 7.11
N SER A 36 0.03 -4.90 6.88
CA SER A 36 -0.27 -6.29 7.24
C SER A 36 -0.47 -6.47 8.73
N GLN A 37 0.38 -5.89 9.57
CA GLN A 37 0.28 -6.00 11.03
C GLN A 37 -0.95 -5.25 11.57
N VAL A 38 -1.14 -4.00 11.17
CA VAL A 38 -2.20 -3.13 11.69
C VAL A 38 -3.58 -3.61 11.22
N LEU A 39 -3.69 -4.01 9.95
CA LEU A 39 -4.96 -4.38 9.33
C LEU A 39 -5.23 -5.89 9.36
N GLN A 40 -4.30 -6.68 9.92
CA GLN A 40 -4.35 -8.15 9.95
C GLN A 40 -4.51 -8.75 8.55
N LEU A 41 -3.78 -8.21 7.58
CA LEU A 41 -3.77 -8.69 6.20
C LEU A 41 -2.64 -9.69 6.00
N VAL A 42 -2.83 -10.61 5.06
CA VAL A 42 -1.75 -11.51 4.64
C VAL A 42 -0.63 -10.71 3.98
N LEU A 43 0.58 -10.81 4.53
CA LEU A 43 1.78 -10.30 3.89
C LEU A 43 2.27 -11.30 2.84
N THR A 44 2.28 -10.88 1.57
CA THR A 44 2.84 -11.64 0.45
C THR A 44 4.03 -10.91 -0.15
N SER A 45 4.49 -11.32 -1.33
CA SER A 45 5.51 -10.62 -2.09
C SER A 45 5.16 -10.53 -3.57
N ARG A 46 5.46 -9.39 -4.17
CA ARG A 46 5.23 -9.11 -5.59
C ARG A 46 6.56 -8.99 -6.33
N GLU A 47 6.65 -9.57 -7.52
CA GLU A 47 7.80 -9.37 -8.40
C GLU A 47 7.74 -7.99 -9.06
N ILE A 48 8.84 -7.24 -8.99
CA ILE A 48 8.97 -5.87 -9.56
C ILE A 48 9.98 -5.79 -10.69
N GLY A 49 10.45 -6.95 -11.17
CA GLY A 49 11.34 -7.10 -12.32
C GLY A 49 12.71 -7.69 -11.95
N LYS A 50 13.33 -8.35 -12.93
CA LYS A 50 14.64 -9.02 -12.84
C LYS A 50 14.76 -10.00 -11.65
N GLY A 51 13.67 -10.71 -11.32
CA GLY A 51 13.63 -11.66 -10.20
C GLY A 51 13.57 -11.03 -8.80
N ASN A 52 13.51 -9.69 -8.70
CA ASN A 52 13.40 -9.03 -7.40
C ASN A 52 11.95 -9.06 -6.91
N ARG A 53 11.76 -9.47 -5.66
CA ARG A 53 10.47 -9.48 -4.98
C ARG A 53 10.47 -8.48 -3.83
N VAL A 54 9.32 -7.87 -3.60
CA VAL A 54 9.11 -6.90 -2.52
C VAL A 54 7.89 -7.32 -1.70
N PRO A 55 7.92 -7.15 -0.36
CA PRO A 55 6.75 -7.36 0.47
C PRO A 55 5.54 -6.57 -0.04
N MET A 56 4.38 -7.19 -0.05
CA MET A 56 3.14 -6.59 -0.53
C MET A 56 1.97 -7.08 0.31
N CYS A 57 1.03 -6.18 0.59
CA CYS A 57 -0.30 -6.53 1.06
C CYS A 57 -1.30 -5.57 0.43
N GLY A 58 -2.58 -5.95 0.42
CA GLY A 58 -3.60 -5.14 -0.23
C GLY A 58 -4.98 -5.37 0.33
N VAL A 59 -5.86 -4.42 0.01
CA VAL A 59 -7.26 -4.41 0.40
C VAL A 59 -8.13 -4.23 -0.84
N PRO A 60 -9.33 -4.82 -0.89
CA PRO A 60 -10.22 -4.64 -2.02
C PRO A 60 -10.69 -3.18 -2.12
N HIS A 61 -10.76 -2.66 -3.34
CA HIS A 61 -11.08 -1.27 -3.65
C HIS A 61 -12.39 -0.82 -2.99
N HIS A 62 -13.44 -1.64 -3.08
CA HIS A 62 -14.75 -1.34 -2.51
C HIS A 62 -14.77 -1.28 -0.98
N ALA A 63 -13.75 -1.80 -0.30
CA ALA A 63 -13.68 -1.79 1.16
C ALA A 63 -12.59 -0.84 1.69
N VAL A 64 -11.88 -0.12 0.83
CA VAL A 64 -10.67 0.62 1.21
C VAL A 64 -10.91 1.64 2.33
N GLU A 65 -12.06 2.30 2.33
CA GLU A 65 -12.40 3.33 3.31
C GLU A 65 -12.39 2.78 4.74
N ARG A 66 -12.92 1.57 4.92
CA ARG A 66 -12.91 0.86 6.22
C ARG A 66 -11.48 0.59 6.69
N TYR A 67 -10.59 0.21 5.79
CA TYR A 67 -9.20 -0.08 6.16
C TYR A 67 -8.41 1.20 6.44
N ILE A 68 -8.69 2.28 5.72
CA ILE A 68 -8.11 3.60 6.00
C ILE A 68 -8.53 4.09 7.38
N ALA A 69 -9.80 3.98 7.74
CA ALA A 69 -10.28 4.37 9.07
C ALA A 69 -9.46 3.67 10.17
N LYS A 70 -9.22 2.36 10.04
CA LYS A 70 -8.38 1.61 10.98
C LYS A 70 -6.93 2.10 11.03
N LEU A 71 -6.33 2.46 9.88
CA LEU A 71 -4.97 3.01 9.86
C LEU A 71 -4.91 4.35 10.59
N LEU A 72 -5.90 5.22 10.36
CA LEU A 72 -6.01 6.52 11.02
C LEU A 72 -6.23 6.38 12.53
N GLU A 73 -7.11 5.48 12.95
CA GLU A 73 -7.36 5.15 14.38
C GLU A 73 -6.09 4.62 15.06
N ALA A 74 -5.26 3.87 14.34
CA ALA A 74 -3.97 3.39 14.81
C ALA A 74 -2.85 4.46 14.78
N GLY A 75 -3.17 5.71 14.40
CA GLY A 75 -2.24 6.84 14.39
C GLY A 75 -1.37 6.95 13.13
N TYR A 76 -1.66 6.18 12.08
CA TYR A 76 -0.92 6.26 10.82
C TYR A 76 -1.56 7.26 9.86
N LYS A 77 -0.72 7.97 9.10
CA LYS A 77 -1.17 8.73 7.92
C LYS A 77 -1.30 7.78 6.75
N ALA A 78 -2.39 7.86 5.99
CA ALA A 78 -2.62 7.04 4.81
C ALA A 78 -2.96 7.92 3.60
N ALA A 79 -2.43 7.57 2.43
CA ALA A 79 -2.72 8.24 1.15
C ALA A 79 -3.24 7.23 0.13
N LEU A 80 -4.34 7.58 -0.53
CA LEU A 80 -4.85 6.87 -1.69
C LEU A 80 -4.24 7.44 -2.96
N CYS A 81 -3.54 6.60 -3.72
CA CYS A 81 -3.04 6.95 -5.04
C CYS A 81 -3.81 6.17 -6.09
N ALA A 82 -4.71 6.85 -6.79
CA ALA A 82 -5.30 6.33 -8.01
C ALA A 82 -4.47 6.78 -9.22
N GLN A 83 -4.23 5.87 -10.17
CA GLN A 83 -3.68 6.25 -11.46
C GLN A 83 -4.77 7.04 -12.21
N LEU A 84 -4.49 8.30 -12.53
CA LEU A 84 -5.26 9.06 -13.51
C LEU A 84 -4.87 8.51 -14.89
N GLU A 85 -5.87 8.14 -15.70
CA GLU A 85 -5.69 7.64 -17.08
C GLU A 85 -4.87 8.59 -17.95
#